data_AF-A0A7S3MPA4-F1
#
_entry.id   AF-A0A7S3MPA4-F1
#
_cell.length_a   1.000
_cell.length_b   1.000
_cell.length_c   1.000
_cell.angle_alpha   90.00
_cell.angle_beta   90.00
_cell.angle_gamma   90.00
#
_symmetry.space_group_name_H-M   'P 1'
#
loop_
_entity.id
_entity.type
_entity.pdbx_description
1 polymer ?
#
loop_
_entity_poly.entity_id
_entity_poly.type
_entity_poly.pdbx_seq_one_letter_code
_entity_poly.pdbx_strand_id
1 'polypeptide(L)'
;MSQLDSATLRRNAKKIQQQMEEEEDSDDDDKRKDKKLVFLSRSVLQQVRQRPMVTGTQIANEILEMYKQFCDEGQKVDFKNVQRRVYDALNVLSAMGIIRKDKYNIIYNNNNEHVPEDFGMDMSEEEEENAKNAEEGAGAEGQTGNFMNNLQPNVLEKREQEVVEMRRRIREKQ
;
A
#
# COMPACT_ATOMS: atom_id res chain seq x y z
N MET A 1 -35.49 -33.90 -27.22
CA MET A 1 -34.20 -33.83 -26.49
C MET A 1 -33.09 -33.99 -27.50
N SER A 2 -32.46 -32.89 -27.93
CA SER A 2 -31.37 -32.94 -28.90
C SER A 2 -30.15 -33.57 -28.23
N GLN A 3 -29.77 -34.78 -28.66
CA GLN A 3 -28.49 -35.35 -28.30
C GLN A 3 -27.40 -34.49 -28.95
N LEU A 4 -26.62 -33.80 -28.12
CA LEU A 4 -25.46 -33.05 -28.59
C LEU A 4 -24.44 -34.05 -29.15
N ASP A 5 -24.03 -33.85 -30.40
CA ASP A 5 -23.02 -34.67 -31.07
C ASP A 5 -21.68 -34.64 -30.32
N SER A 6 -21.00 -35.79 -30.26
CA SER A 6 -19.73 -35.97 -29.53
C SER A 6 -18.62 -35.01 -29.98
N ALA A 7 -18.66 -34.57 -31.24
CA ALA A 7 -17.74 -33.58 -31.81
C ALA A 7 -17.94 -32.18 -31.20
N THR A 8 -19.17 -31.81 -30.87
CA THR A 8 -19.50 -30.50 -30.27
C THR A 8 -19.06 -30.47 -28.81
N LEU A 9 -19.24 -31.58 -28.08
CA LEU A 9 -18.79 -31.71 -26.70
C LEU A 9 -17.26 -31.61 -26.58
N ARG A 10 -16.51 -32.23 -27.50
CA ARG A 10 -15.04 -32.12 -27.57
C ARG A 10 -14.55 -30.71 -27.92
N ARG A 11 -15.25 -30.00 -28.82
CA ARG A 11 -14.89 -28.61 -29.13
C ARG A 11 -15.15 -27.68 -27.95
N ASN A 12 -16.27 -27.86 -27.25
CA ASN A 12 -16.59 -27.08 -26.06
C ASN A 12 -15.60 -27.37 -24.94
N ALA A 13 -15.23 -28.64 -24.70
CA ALA A 13 -14.21 -29.01 -23.73
C ALA A 13 -12.84 -28.39 -24.06
N LYS A 14 -12.40 -28.42 -25.33
CA LYS A 14 -11.16 -27.74 -25.76
C LYS A 14 -11.22 -26.23 -25.56
N LYS A 15 -12.37 -25.61 -25.84
CA LYS A 15 -12.55 -24.17 -25.70
C LYS A 15 -12.56 -23.73 -24.23
N ILE A 16 -13.19 -24.52 -23.35
CA ILE A 16 -13.14 -24.33 -21.90
C ILE A 16 -11.71 -24.51 -21.39
N GLN A 17 -11.00 -25.55 -21.85
CA GLN A 17 -9.63 -25.81 -21.42
C GLN A 17 -8.66 -24.73 -21.88
N GLN A 18 -8.85 -24.21 -23.10
CA GLN A 18 -8.06 -23.09 -23.62
C GLN A 18 -8.39 -21.76 -22.91
N GLN A 19 -9.66 -21.54 -22.52
CA GLN A 19 -10.05 -20.39 -21.71
C GLN A 19 -9.48 -20.46 -20.28
N MET A 20 -9.44 -21.65 -19.67
CA MET A 20 -8.83 -21.86 -18.35
C MET A 20 -7.29 -21.68 -18.40
N GLU A 21 -6.63 -22.12 -19.47
CA GLU A 21 -5.19 -21.87 -19.69
C GLU A 21 -4.89 -20.37 -19.94
N GLU A 22 -5.77 -19.64 -20.61
CA GLU A 22 -5.63 -18.19 -20.85
C GLU A 22 -5.91 -17.35 -19.59
N GLU A 23 -6.79 -17.79 -18.69
CA GLU A 23 -7.05 -17.10 -17.40
C GLU A 23 -5.87 -17.26 -16.41
N GLU A 24 -5.23 -18.43 -16.32
CA GLU A 24 -4.08 -18.65 -15.42
C GLU A 24 -2.82 -17.84 -15.82
N ASP A 25 -2.61 -17.56 -17.11
CA ASP A 25 -1.43 -16.81 -17.57
C ASP A 25 -1.56 -15.29 -17.32
N SER A 26 -2.79 -14.80 -17.10
CA SER A 26 -3.04 -13.37 -16.84
C SER A 26 -2.65 -12.92 -15.43
N ASP A 27 -2.86 -13.77 -14.42
CA ASP A 27 -2.58 -13.47 -13.01
C ASP A 27 -1.07 -13.38 -12.72
N ASP A 28 -0.25 -14.12 -13.46
CA ASP A 28 1.20 -14.18 -13.21
C ASP A 28 1.91 -12.89 -13.64
N ASP A 29 1.34 -12.14 -14.60
CA ASP A 29 1.90 -10.85 -15.03
C ASP A 29 1.54 -9.71 -14.04
N ASP A 30 0.39 -9.78 -13.37
CA ASP A 30 0.04 -8.86 -12.27
C ASP A 30 0.91 -9.10 -11.03
N LYS A 31 1.13 -10.35 -10.63
CA LYS A 31 2.06 -10.69 -9.53
C LYS A 31 3.50 -10.24 -9.77
N ARG A 32 3.91 -10.13 -11.05
CA ARG A 32 5.22 -9.58 -11.43
C ARG A 32 5.26 -8.05 -11.34
N LYS A 33 4.13 -7.35 -11.48
CA LYS A 33 4.06 -5.88 -11.35
C LYS A 33 4.36 -5.41 -9.93
N ASP A 34 3.90 -6.15 -8.92
CA ASP A 34 4.11 -5.81 -7.51
C ASP A 34 5.58 -5.95 -7.06
N LYS A 35 6.37 -6.73 -7.79
CA LYS A 35 7.81 -6.91 -7.55
C LYS A 35 8.69 -5.91 -8.30
N LYS A 36 8.11 -5.02 -9.12
CA LYS A 36 8.88 -4.04 -9.89
C LYS A 36 9.50 -2.99 -8.96
N LEU A 37 10.65 -2.46 -9.36
CA LEU A 37 11.36 -1.41 -8.62
C LEU A 37 10.50 -0.15 -8.41
N VAL A 38 9.57 0.12 -9.33
CA VAL A 38 8.61 1.23 -9.22
C VAL A 38 7.70 1.05 -8.00
N PHE A 39 7.12 -0.15 -7.83
CA PHE A 39 6.29 -0.47 -6.67
C PHE A 39 7.12 -0.38 -5.38
N LEU A 40 8.30 -1.00 -5.36
CA LEU A 40 9.21 -0.95 -4.21
C LEU A 40 9.56 0.51 -3.83
N SER A 41 9.85 1.36 -4.80
CA SER A 41 10.20 2.76 -4.55
C SER A 41 9.00 3.55 -4.01
N ARG A 42 7.79 3.28 -4.49
CA ARG A 42 6.54 3.86 -3.98
C ARG A 42 6.32 3.44 -2.52
N SER A 43 6.44 2.15 -2.20
CA SER A 43 6.26 1.64 -0.84
C SER A 43 7.32 2.18 0.13
N VAL A 44 8.58 2.28 -0.29
CA VAL A 44 9.66 2.87 0.52
C VAL A 44 9.34 4.33 0.84
N LEU A 45 8.87 5.11 -0.13
CA LEU A 45 8.50 6.51 0.08
C LEU A 45 7.34 6.64 1.08
N GLN A 46 6.30 5.81 0.94
CA GLN A 46 5.15 5.80 1.85
C GLN A 46 5.55 5.48 3.29
N GLN A 47 6.42 4.47 3.50
CA GLN A 47 6.89 4.12 4.84
C GLN A 47 7.70 5.25 5.50
N VAL A 48 8.53 5.95 4.73
CA VAL A 48 9.30 7.10 5.23
C VAL A 48 8.38 8.29 5.55
N ARG A 49 7.29 8.48 4.79
CA ARG A 49 6.32 9.56 5.02
C ARG A 49 5.46 9.32 6.26
N GLN A 50 5.06 8.09 6.52
CA GLN A 50 4.18 7.76 7.66
C GLN A 50 4.90 7.83 9.01
N ARG A 51 6.23 7.73 9.04
CA ARG A 51 7.00 7.62 10.28
C ARG A 51 8.16 8.62 10.34
N PRO A 52 8.27 9.40 11.41
CA PRO A 52 9.25 10.49 11.48
C PRO A 52 10.70 10.02 11.65
N MET A 53 10.93 8.79 12.14
CA MET A 53 12.26 8.23 12.37
C MET A 53 12.27 6.74 12.08
N VAL A 54 12.78 6.35 10.92
CA VAL A 54 12.91 4.95 10.50
C VAL A 54 14.31 4.64 10.02
N THR A 55 14.72 3.39 10.14
CA THR A 55 16.00 2.91 9.62
C THR A 55 15.81 2.11 8.34
N GLY A 56 16.85 2.06 7.49
CA GLY A 56 16.77 1.31 6.23
C GLY A 56 16.48 -0.17 6.43
N THR A 57 17.00 -0.76 7.51
CA THR A 57 16.72 -2.16 7.88
C THR A 57 15.26 -2.37 8.27
N GLN A 58 14.66 -1.44 9.02
CA GLN A 58 13.24 -1.51 9.38
C GLN A 58 12.35 -1.43 8.14
N ILE A 59 12.61 -0.48 7.24
CA ILE A 59 11.89 -0.37 5.97
C ILE A 59 12.03 -1.69 5.19
N ALA A 60 13.24 -2.25 5.08
CA ALA A 60 13.45 -3.52 4.38
C ALA A 60 12.65 -4.70 4.95
N ASN A 61 12.51 -4.79 6.27
CA ASN A 61 11.68 -5.82 6.89
C ASN A 61 10.19 -5.64 6.54
N GLU A 62 9.70 -4.41 6.55
CA GLU A 62 8.29 -4.11 6.27
C GLU A 62 7.92 -4.32 4.81
N ILE A 63 8.80 -3.92 3.90
CA ILE A 63 8.63 -4.25 2.48
C ILE A 63 8.64 -5.77 2.28
N LEU A 64 9.51 -6.49 2.98
CA LEU A 64 9.55 -7.95 2.90
C LEU A 64 8.26 -8.58 3.42
N GLU A 65 7.71 -8.08 4.52
CA GLU A 65 6.44 -8.56 5.07
C GLU A 65 5.27 -8.30 4.11
N MET A 66 5.20 -7.12 3.47
CA MET A 66 4.23 -6.85 2.41
C MET A 66 4.39 -7.85 1.26
N TYR A 67 5.60 -8.09 0.77
CA TYR A 67 5.81 -9.04 -0.33
C TYR A 67 5.42 -10.48 0.01
N LYS A 68 5.52 -10.88 1.28
CA LYS A 68 5.04 -12.20 1.71
C LYS A 68 3.51 -12.32 1.69
N GLN A 69 2.78 -11.21 1.83
CA GLN A 69 1.31 -11.21 1.75
C GLN A 69 0.82 -11.38 0.31
N PHE A 70 1.56 -10.85 -0.67
CA PHE A 70 1.22 -10.91 -2.10
C PHE A 70 1.83 -12.11 -2.85
N CYS A 71 2.78 -12.83 -2.24
CA CYS A 71 3.37 -14.02 -2.86
C CYS A 71 2.60 -15.28 -2.47
N ASP A 72 2.30 -16.14 -3.44
CA ASP A 72 1.70 -17.45 -3.18
C ASP A 72 2.61 -18.33 -2.31
N GLU A 73 1.99 -19.30 -1.63
CA GLU A 73 2.65 -20.32 -0.80
C GLU A 73 3.68 -21.12 -1.62
N GLY A 74 4.91 -20.61 -1.70
CA GLY A 74 6.00 -21.26 -2.44
C GLY A 74 7.09 -20.30 -2.91
N GLN A 75 6.77 -19.03 -3.14
CA GLN A 75 7.77 -18.03 -3.52
C GLN A 75 8.45 -17.43 -2.29
N LYS A 76 9.67 -17.88 -2.03
CA LYS A 76 10.52 -17.29 -0.99
C LYS A 76 11.11 -15.98 -1.51
N VAL A 77 10.65 -14.86 -0.94
CA VAL A 77 11.29 -13.56 -1.13
C VAL A 77 12.43 -13.44 -0.11
N ASP A 78 13.65 -13.25 -0.60
CA ASP A 78 14.84 -13.15 0.24
C ASP A 78 15.07 -11.74 0.77
N PHE A 79 15.27 -11.62 2.09
CA PHE A 79 15.56 -10.34 2.75
C PHE A 79 16.75 -9.59 2.12
N LYS A 80 17.83 -10.29 1.74
CA LYS A 80 19.02 -9.67 1.15
C LYS A 80 18.71 -8.97 -0.18
N ASN A 81 17.80 -9.54 -0.97
CA ASN A 81 17.40 -8.97 -2.25
C ASN A 81 16.62 -7.67 -2.04
N VAL A 82 15.59 -7.74 -1.18
CA VAL A 82 14.78 -6.58 -0.80
C VAL A 82 15.66 -5.49 -0.19
N GLN A 83 16.55 -5.84 0.73
CA GLN A 83 17.47 -4.91 1.39
C GLN A 83 18.32 -4.13 0.38
N ARG A 84 18.92 -4.81 -0.61
CA ARG A 84 19.73 -4.13 -1.64
C ARG A 84 18.89 -3.14 -2.44
N ARG A 85 17.65 -3.50 -2.79
CA ARG A 85 16.72 -2.67 -3.56
C ARG A 85 16.20 -1.47 -2.76
N VAL A 86 15.91 -1.65 -1.48
CA VAL A 86 15.52 -0.55 -0.59
C VAL A 86 16.62 0.50 -0.52
N TYR A 87 17.89 0.09 -0.41
CA TYR A 87 18.99 1.06 -0.44
C TYR A 87 19.16 1.77 -1.80
N ASP A 88 18.88 1.11 -2.92
CA ASP A 88 18.82 1.78 -4.23
C ASP A 88 17.79 2.91 -4.20
N ALA A 89 16.55 2.61 -3.79
CA ALA A 89 15.48 3.60 -3.71
C ALA A 89 15.81 4.75 -2.75
N LEU A 90 16.29 4.43 -1.54
CA LEU A 90 16.68 5.44 -0.56
C LEU A 90 17.83 6.34 -1.04
N ASN A 91 18.76 5.82 -1.84
CA ASN A 91 19.85 6.65 -2.39
C ASN A 91 19.31 7.65 -3.41
N VAL A 92 18.41 7.22 -4.29
CA VAL A 92 17.77 8.11 -5.27
C VAL A 92 16.91 9.15 -4.57
N LEU A 93 16.03 8.74 -3.65
CA LEU A 93 15.16 9.67 -2.90
C LEU A 93 15.97 10.72 -2.11
N SER A 94 17.13 10.33 -1.59
CA SER A 94 18.03 11.25 -0.89
C SER A 94 18.74 12.22 -1.85
N ALA A 95 19.13 11.76 -3.04
CA ALA A 95 19.71 12.61 -4.08
C ALA A 95 18.71 13.63 -4.63
N MET A 96 17.43 13.25 -4.69
CA MET A 96 16.32 14.13 -5.08
C MET A 96 15.88 15.10 -3.96
N GLY A 97 16.49 15.05 -2.76
CA GLY A 97 16.12 15.93 -1.65
C GLY A 97 14.74 15.65 -1.02
N ILE A 98 14.10 14.54 -1.38
CA ILE A 98 12.80 14.10 -0.85
C ILE A 98 12.95 13.53 0.56
N ILE A 99 14.07 12.87 0.84
CA ILE A 99 14.41 12.35 2.17
C ILE A 99 15.77 12.87 2.62
N ARG A 100 15.98 12.94 3.93
CA ARG A 100 17.27 13.20 4.56
C ARG A 100 17.74 11.94 5.28
N LYS A 101 19.03 11.64 5.15
CA LYS A 101 19.71 10.56 5.88
C LYS A 101 20.56 11.15 6.99
N ASP A 102 20.31 10.74 8.22
CA ASP A 102 21.15 11.06 9.39
C ASP A 102 21.64 9.76 10.03
N LYS A 103 22.89 9.39 9.73
CA LYS A 103 23.49 8.10 10.10
C LYS A 103 22.60 6.92 9.69
N TYR A 104 21.87 6.35 10.63
CA TYR A 104 20.96 5.21 10.42
C TYR A 104 19.50 5.64 10.25
N ASN A 105 19.18 6.90 10.55
CA ASN A 105 17.84 7.45 10.50
C ASN A 105 17.53 8.03 9.13
N ILE A 106 16.31 7.81 8.69
CA ILE A 106 15.75 8.32 7.45
C ILE A 106 14.55 9.17 7.83
N ILE A 107 14.54 10.40 7.33
CA ILE A 107 13.56 11.43 7.69
C ILE A 107 12.95 11.96 6.39
N TYR A 108 11.63 11.99 6.31
CA TYR A 108 10.93 12.60 5.19
C TYR A 108 11.07 14.12 5.21
N ASN A 109 11.35 14.72 4.05
CA ASN A 109 11.37 16.17 3.90
C ASN A 109 9.99 16.65 3.43
N ASN A 110 9.19 17.19 4.35
CA ASN A 110 7.85 17.73 4.04
C ASN A 110 7.89 18.89 3.04
N ASN A 111 9.00 19.63 2.98
CA ASN A 111 9.14 20.82 2.12
C ASN A 111 9.75 20.47 0.76
N ASN A 112 9.54 19.25 0.26
CA ASN A 112 10.06 18.87 -1.06
C ASN A 112 9.10 19.33 -2.17
N GLU A 113 9.64 19.79 -3.30
CA GLU A 113 8.85 20.25 -4.46
C GLU A 113 8.54 19.11 -5.44
N HIS A 114 9.16 17.95 -5.26
CA HIS A 114 9.16 16.87 -6.25
C HIS A 114 8.03 15.85 -6.07
N VAL A 115 7.41 15.79 -4.88
CA VAL A 115 6.35 14.83 -4.56
C VAL A 115 5.10 15.61 -4.15
N PRO A 116 4.01 15.58 -4.93
CA PRO A 116 2.73 16.17 -4.54
C PRO A 116 2.23 15.61 -3.21
N GLU A 117 1.50 16.42 -2.43
CA GLU A 117 0.93 15.97 -1.16
C GLU A 117 -0.03 14.79 -1.35
N ASP A 118 -0.74 14.71 -2.46
CA ASP A 118 -1.69 13.63 -2.78
C ASP A 118 -1.02 12.38 -3.36
N PHE A 119 0.29 12.40 -3.59
CA PHE A 119 1.00 11.28 -4.22
C PHE A 119 0.94 10.02 -3.36
N GLY A 120 0.40 8.94 -3.93
CA GLY A 120 0.28 7.65 -3.28
C GLY A 120 -0.98 7.47 -2.45
N MET A 121 -1.86 8.47 -2.37
CA MET A 121 -3.21 8.38 -1.77
C MET A 121 -4.25 7.88 -2.78
N ASP A 122 -3.90 6.85 -3.57
CA ASP A 122 -4.94 6.19 -4.36
C ASP A 122 -5.83 5.44 -3.37
N MET A 123 -7.04 5.96 -3.17
CA MET A 123 -8.13 5.24 -2.51
C MET A 123 -8.28 3.90 -3.21
N SER A 124 -8.37 2.79 -2.47
CA SER A 124 -8.75 1.53 -3.10
C SER A 124 -10.15 1.68 -3.70
N GLU A 125 -10.44 0.96 -4.79
CA GLU A 125 -11.79 0.94 -5.38
C GLU A 125 -12.85 0.56 -4.33
N GLU A 126 -12.48 -0.24 -3.32
CA GLU A 126 -13.30 -0.58 -2.15
C GLU A 126 -13.66 0.62 -1.26
N GLU A 127 -12.75 1.59 -1.06
CA GLU A 127 -13.04 2.82 -0.30
C GLU A 127 -13.92 3.79 -1.10
N GLU A 128 -13.79 3.78 -2.43
CA GLU A 128 -14.64 4.58 -3.33
C GLU A 128 -16.07 4.01 -3.43
N GLU A 129 -16.23 2.68 -3.46
CA GLU A 129 -17.53 2.02 -3.42
C GLU A 129 -18.22 2.22 -2.06
N ASN A 130 -17.48 2.17 -0.96
CA ASN A 130 -18.03 2.43 0.38
C ASN A 130 -18.47 3.91 0.54
N ALA A 131 -17.78 4.84 -0.13
CA ALA A 131 -18.19 6.25 -0.20
C ALA A 131 -19.46 6.45 -1.05
N LYS A 132 -19.60 5.74 -2.17
CA LYS A 132 -20.80 5.81 -3.05
C LYS A 132 -22.04 5.19 -2.40
N ASN A 133 -21.89 4.06 -1.69
CA ASN A 133 -22.98 3.44 -0.94
C ASN A 133 -23.49 4.30 0.23
N ALA A 134 -22.66 5.21 0.76
CA ALA A 134 -23.08 6.15 1.80
C ALA A 134 -23.94 7.31 1.26
N GLU A 135 -23.80 7.69 -0.02
CA GLU A 135 -24.58 8.76 -0.64
C GLU A 135 -25.96 8.30 -1.14
N GLU A 136 -26.10 7.06 -1.61
CA GLU A 136 -27.40 6.53 -2.09
C GLU A 136 -28.40 6.18 -0.96
N GLY A 137 -27.94 6.11 0.29
CA GLY A 137 -28.78 5.81 1.47
C GLY A 137 -29.56 6.99 2.06
N ALA A 138 -29.38 8.22 1.56
CA ALA A 138 -29.96 9.44 2.16
C ALA A 138 -31.40 9.76 1.70
N GLY A 139 -32.21 8.74 1.40
CA GLY A 139 -33.56 8.88 0.84
C GLY A 139 -34.64 8.13 1.63
N ALA A 140 -34.78 8.36 2.95
CA ALA A 140 -35.99 7.98 3.69
C ALA A 140 -36.13 8.77 5.00
N GLU A 141 -37.15 9.62 5.08
CA GLU A 141 -37.57 10.30 6.32
C GLU A 141 -38.18 9.29 7.31
N GLY A 142 -37.73 9.29 8.57
CA GLY A 142 -38.38 8.52 9.64
C GLY A 142 -37.53 8.31 10.89
N GLN A 143 -37.65 9.24 11.85
CA GLN A 143 -37.31 9.12 13.29
C GLN A 143 -36.25 8.08 13.70
N THR A 144 -35.00 8.52 13.87
CA THR A 144 -34.00 7.82 14.70
C THR A 144 -33.25 8.83 15.55
N GLY A 145 -33.33 8.67 16.87
CA GLY A 145 -32.63 9.49 17.83
C GLY A 145 -31.10 9.38 17.72
N ASN A 146 -30.45 10.46 18.13
CA ASN A 146 -29.16 10.45 18.81
C ASN A 146 -28.01 9.70 18.11
N PHE A 147 -27.48 10.19 16.98
CA PHE A 147 -26.09 9.90 16.57
C PHE A 147 -25.51 10.98 15.64
N MET A 148 -25.76 12.26 15.92
CA MET A 148 -24.80 13.31 15.51
C MET A 148 -23.79 13.47 16.63
N ASN A 149 -22.56 13.00 16.41
CA ASN A 149 -21.28 13.46 16.99
C ASN A 149 -20.26 12.31 17.03
N ASN A 150 -19.56 12.04 15.94
CA ASN A 150 -18.18 11.55 16.05
C ASN A 150 -17.37 11.75 14.76
N LEU A 151 -17.42 12.95 14.16
CA LEU A 151 -16.23 13.44 13.47
C LEU A 151 -15.29 13.91 14.58
N GLN A 152 -14.18 13.20 14.82
CA GLN A 152 -13.13 13.68 15.70
C GLN A 152 -12.04 14.37 14.86
N PRO A 153 -12.04 15.71 14.76
CA PRO A 153 -10.94 16.49 14.18
C PRO A 153 -9.67 16.53 15.08
N ASN A 154 -9.54 15.59 16.03
CA ASN A 154 -8.62 15.70 17.18
C ASN A 154 -7.45 14.70 17.13
N VAL A 155 -7.24 14.01 16.00
CA VAL A 155 -6.17 13.01 15.87
C VAL A 155 -4.82 13.67 15.55
N LEU A 156 -4.83 14.76 14.77
CA LEU A 156 -3.61 15.47 14.37
C LEU A 156 -3.03 16.27 15.55
N GLU A 157 -3.91 16.94 16.31
CA GLU A 157 -3.53 17.76 17.47
C GLU A 157 -2.98 16.90 18.63
N LYS A 158 -3.56 15.71 18.86
CA LYS A 158 -3.02 14.72 19.81
C LYS A 158 -1.64 14.19 19.40
N ARG A 159 -1.43 13.92 18.11
CA ARG A 159 -0.12 13.47 17.59
C ARG A 159 0.95 14.56 17.73
N GLU A 160 0.60 15.82 17.52
CA GLU A 160 1.52 16.94 17.74
C GLU A 160 1.88 17.11 19.22
N GLN A 161 0.91 16.98 20.13
CA GLN A 161 1.13 17.03 21.58
C GLN A 161 2.05 15.89 22.07
N GLU A 162 1.86 14.67 21.57
CA GLU A 162 2.72 13.53 21.90
C GLU A 162 4.18 13.73 21.44
N VAL A 163 4.38 14.29 20.24
CA VAL A 163 5.73 14.59 19.71
C VAL A 163 6.41 15.70 20.53
N VAL A 164 5.66 16.72 20.95
CA VAL A 164 6.16 17.80 21.81
C VAL A 164 6.56 17.26 23.18
N GLU A 165 5.74 16.38 23.78
CA GLU A 165 6.03 15.81 25.09
C GLU A 165 7.22 14.84 25.05
N MET A 166 7.36 14.07 23.97
CA MET A 166 8.53 13.20 23.74
C MET A 166 9.83 14.02 23.66
N ARG A 167 9.81 15.16 22.95
CA ARG A 167 10.95 16.08 22.86
C ARG A 167 11.33 16.70 24.21
N ARG A 168 10.34 16.97 25.08
CA ARG A 168 10.57 17.47 26.43
C ARG A 168 11.28 16.44 27.32
N ARG A 169 10.82 15.19 27.30
CA ARG A 169 11.41 14.10 28.10
C ARG A 169 12.85 13.77 27.73
N ILE A 170 13.22 13.96 26.46
CA ILE A 170 14.61 13.77 25.99
C ILE A 170 15.52 14.87 26.54
N ARG A 171 15.02 16.11 26.66
CA ARG A 171 15.78 17.26 27.16
C ARG A 171 15.99 17.24 28.68
N GLU A 172 15.07 16.65 29.43
CA GLU A 172 15.15 16.52 30.90
C GLU A 172 16.01 15.33 31.37
N LYS A 173 16.49 14.48 30.45
CA LYS A 173 17.34 13.30 30.72
C LYS A 173 18.82 13.48 30.35
N GLN A 174 19.26 14.69 29.98
CA GLN A 174 20.66 15.09 29.86
C GLN A 174 21.05 16.00 31.02
#